data_AF-C5LRD8-F1
#
_entry.id   AF-C5LRD8-F1
#
_cell.length_a   1.000
_cell.length_b   1.000
_cell.length_c   1.000
_cell.angle_alpha   90.00
_cell.angle_beta   90.00
_cell.angle_gamma   90.00
#
_symmetry.space_group_name_H-M   'P 1'
#
loop_
_entity.id
_entity.type
_entity.pdbx_description
1 polymer ?
#
loop_
_entity_poly.entity_id
_entity_poly.type
_entity_poly.pdbx_seq_one_letter_code
_entity_poly.pdbx_strand_id
1 'polypeptide(L)'
;MPVIFVAWIVGNAYAHFVLLYLTTDEFVFGELPKYQTIVRDMVAYMLIEEVGLYYLHRLFHEWKAGYRVVHKLHHTFTSPVPLQALYNHPLDQVIINVTPILAGPIIMQSHILTFALWLTFSFVNTLVSHSGYNFVT
;
A
#
# COMPACT_ATOMS: atom_id res chain seq x y z
N MET A 1 19.24 7.47 4.14
CA MET A 1 18.93 7.87 2.75
C MET A 1 18.96 6.69 1.77
N PRO A 2 20.00 5.82 1.70
CA PRO A 2 20.04 4.75 0.69
C PRO A 2 18.89 3.73 0.80
N VAL A 3 18.49 3.38 2.03
CA VAL A 3 17.41 2.41 2.30
C VAL A 3 16.08 2.86 1.70
N ILE A 4 15.70 4.13 1.86
CA ILE A 4 14.44 4.68 1.31
C ILE A 4 14.43 4.51 -0.21
N PHE A 5 15.53 4.88 -0.86
CA PHE A 5 15.64 4.80 -2.31
C PHE A 5 15.56 3.35 -2.82
N VAL A 6 16.26 2.43 -2.16
CA VAL A 6 16.22 1.01 -2.52
C VAL A 6 14.83 0.41 -2.30
N ALA A 7 14.21 0.66 -1.13
CA ALA A 7 12.87 0.19 -0.84
C ALA A 7 11.85 0.74 -1.86
N TRP A 8 11.94 2.03 -2.18
CA TRP A 8 11.09 2.67 -3.17
C TRP A 8 11.26 2.06 -4.57
N ILE A 9 12.49 1.85 -5.04
CA ILE A 9 12.74 1.19 -6.34
C ILE A 9 12.14 -0.21 -6.36
N VAL A 10 12.43 -1.02 -5.34
CA VAL A 10 11.97 -2.42 -5.27
C VAL A 10 10.45 -2.47 -5.23
N GLY A 11 9.82 -1.61 -4.43
CA GLY A 11 8.36 -1.52 -4.34
C GLY A 11 7.71 -1.11 -5.67
N ASN A 12 8.26 -0.12 -6.38
CA ASN A 12 7.74 0.30 -7.68
C ASN A 12 7.96 -0.74 -8.76
N ALA A 13 9.14 -1.39 -8.79
CA ALA A 13 9.41 -2.48 -9.73
C ALA A 13 8.46 -3.65 -9.52
N TYR A 14 8.21 -4.03 -8.27
CA TYR A 14 7.21 -5.04 -7.91
C TYR A 14 5.80 -4.62 -8.33
N ALA A 15 5.38 -3.39 -8.03
CA ALA A 15 4.07 -2.88 -8.42
C ALA A 15 3.87 -2.90 -9.93
N HIS A 16 4.87 -2.43 -10.69
CA HIS A 16 4.81 -2.42 -12.15
C HIS A 16 4.74 -3.83 -12.72
N PHE A 17 5.57 -4.75 -12.22
CA PHE A 17 5.50 -6.16 -12.59
C PHE A 17 4.10 -6.73 -12.33
N VAL A 18 3.59 -6.57 -11.11
CA VAL A 18 2.28 -7.08 -10.73
C VAL A 18 1.17 -6.53 -11.62
N LEU A 19 1.18 -5.22 -11.90
CA LEU A 19 0.18 -4.61 -12.78
C LEU A 19 0.28 -5.15 -14.20
N LEU A 20 1.49 -5.28 -14.77
CA LEU A 20 1.67 -5.81 -16.12
C LEU A 20 1.19 -7.25 -16.29
N TYR A 21 1.35 -8.10 -15.27
CA TYR A 21 1.04 -9.53 -15.38
C TYR A 21 -0.33 -9.92 -14.84
N LEU A 22 -0.90 -9.13 -13.92
CA LEU A 22 -2.14 -9.48 -13.22
C LEU A 22 -3.31 -8.52 -13.52
N THR A 23 -3.15 -7.56 -14.43
CA THR A 23 -4.27 -6.72 -14.90
C THR A 23 -4.55 -6.94 -16.38
N THR A 24 -5.80 -6.73 -16.78
CA THR A 24 -6.25 -6.87 -18.17
C THR A 24 -6.05 -5.58 -18.96
N ASP A 25 -6.14 -5.64 -20.29
CA ASP A 25 -6.12 -4.43 -21.13
C ASP A 25 -7.26 -3.46 -20.79
N GLU A 26 -8.41 -3.98 -20.37
CA GLU A 26 -9.56 -3.21 -19.89
C GLU A 26 -9.23 -2.37 -18.65
N PHE A 27 -8.23 -2.76 -17.85
CA PHE A 27 -7.76 -1.97 -16.72
C PHE A 27 -7.29 -0.59 -17.17
N VAL A 28 -6.53 -0.50 -18.27
CA VAL A 28 -5.94 0.76 -18.75
C VAL A 28 -6.81 1.41 -19.82
N PHE A 29 -7.36 0.62 -20.73
CA PHE A 29 -8.01 1.09 -21.96
C PHE A 29 -9.52 0.88 -21.99
N GLY A 30 -10.11 0.38 -20.91
CA GLY A 30 -11.54 0.14 -20.83
C GLY A 30 -12.37 1.43 -20.82
N GLU A 31 -13.68 1.28 -20.92
CA GLU A 31 -14.60 2.41 -20.80
C GLU A 31 -14.56 3.05 -19.41
N LEU A 32 -14.79 4.36 -19.35
CA LEU A 32 -14.81 5.08 -18.08
C LEU A 32 -15.86 4.49 -17.12
N PRO A 33 -15.48 4.19 -15.87
CA PRO A 33 -16.40 3.60 -14.91
C PRO A 33 -17.47 4.61 -14.50
N LYS A 34 -18.70 4.11 -14.32
CA LYS A 34 -19.77 4.88 -13.66
C LYS A 34 -19.36 5.21 -12.22
N TYR A 35 -19.84 6.34 -11.70
CA TYR A 35 -19.52 6.76 -10.33
C TYR A 35 -19.87 5.68 -9.28
N GLN A 36 -20.94 4.90 -9.50
CA GLN A 36 -21.33 3.80 -8.61
C GLN A 36 -20.28 2.69 -8.55
N THR A 37 -19.67 2.36 -9.70
CA THR A 37 -18.57 1.41 -9.79
C THR A 37 -17.34 1.93 -9.04
N ILE A 38 -17.01 3.20 -9.23
CA ILE A 38 -15.89 3.85 -8.51
C ILE A 38 -16.13 3.74 -6.98
N VAL A 39 -17.32 4.10 -6.49
CA VAL A 39 -17.63 4.04 -5.05
C VAL A 39 -17.58 2.61 -4.51
N ARG A 40 -18.20 1.65 -5.21
CA ARG A 40 -18.17 0.23 -4.83
C ARG A 40 -16.73 -0.28 -4.70
N ASP A 41 -15.90 0.02 -5.70
CA ASP A 41 -14.53 -0.49 -5.77
C ASP A 41 -13.66 0.17 -4.71
N MET A 42 -13.78 1.49 -4.50
CA MET A 42 -13.08 2.19 -3.41
C MET A 42 -13.41 1.58 -2.04
N VAL A 43 -14.68 1.27 -1.76
CA VAL A 43 -15.09 0.60 -0.51
C VAL A 43 -14.47 -0.80 -0.42
N ALA A 44 -14.49 -1.57 -1.51
CA ALA A 44 -13.87 -2.89 -1.55
C ALA A 44 -12.36 -2.80 -1.27
N TYR A 45 -11.68 -1.82 -1.86
CA TYR A 45 -10.24 -1.61 -1.66
C TYR A 45 -9.89 -1.28 -0.22
N MET A 46 -10.65 -0.38 0.41
CA MET A 46 -10.45 -0.03 1.83
C MET A 46 -10.55 -1.28 2.70
N LEU A 47 -11.56 -2.12 2.49
CA LEU A 47 -11.73 -3.34 3.28
C LEU A 47 -10.61 -4.37 3.02
N ILE A 48 -10.21 -4.55 1.76
CA ILE A 48 -9.14 -5.49 1.39
C ILE A 48 -7.79 -5.02 1.94
N GLU A 49 -7.48 -3.73 1.79
CA GLU A 49 -6.25 -3.13 2.32
C GLU A 49 -6.23 -3.21 3.85
N GLU A 50 -7.30 -2.81 4.53
CA GLU A 50 -7.37 -2.83 6.00
C GLU A 50 -7.09 -4.24 6.55
N VAL A 51 -7.77 -5.26 5.99
CA VAL A 51 -7.56 -6.66 6.37
C VAL A 51 -6.12 -7.08 6.05
N GLY A 52 -5.65 -6.85 4.83
CA GLY A 52 -4.32 -7.28 4.39
C GLY A 52 -3.20 -6.64 5.20
N LEU A 53 -3.26 -5.31 5.36
CA LEU A 53 -2.30 -4.53 6.14
C LEU A 53 -2.29 -4.97 7.59
N TYR A 54 -3.46 -5.09 8.24
CA TYR A 54 -3.53 -5.51 9.65
C TYR A 54 -2.87 -6.87 9.88
N TYR A 55 -3.26 -7.89 9.10
CA TYR A 55 -2.77 -9.24 9.34
C TYR A 55 -1.31 -9.42 8.95
N LEU A 56 -0.83 -8.79 7.87
CA LEU A 56 0.58 -8.85 7.48
C LEU A 56 1.46 -8.09 8.47
N HIS A 57 1.04 -6.89 8.87
CA HIS A 57 1.75 -6.11 9.89
C HIS A 57 1.85 -6.89 11.21
N ARG A 58 0.73 -7.45 11.68
CA ARG A 58 0.68 -8.28 12.88
C ARG A 58 1.56 -9.52 12.77
N LEU A 59 1.51 -10.22 11.63
CA LEU A 59 2.36 -11.38 11.37
C LEU A 59 3.84 -11.04 11.53
N PHE A 60 4.29 -9.91 10.98
CA PHE A 60 5.68 -9.48 11.06
C PHE A 60 6.08 -8.99 12.45
N HIS A 61 5.14 -8.60 13.30
CA HIS A 61 5.38 -8.36 14.72
C HIS A 61 5.47 -9.65 15.55
N GLU A 62 4.63 -10.65 15.26
CA GLU A 62 4.59 -11.92 16.01
C GLU A 62 5.71 -12.89 15.58
N TRP A 63 6.07 -12.89 14.29
CA TRP A 63 7.16 -13.70 13.76
C TRP A 63 8.52 -13.09 14.10
N LYS A 64 9.20 -13.64 15.11
CA LYS A 64 10.48 -13.11 15.64
C LYS A 64 11.54 -12.77 14.60
N ALA A 65 11.71 -13.61 13.57
CA ALA A 65 12.71 -13.35 12.53
C ALA A 65 12.25 -12.25 11.56
N GLY A 66 10.98 -12.26 11.16
CA GLY A 66 10.37 -11.20 10.35
C GLY A 66 10.47 -9.84 11.02
N TYR A 67 10.14 -9.78 12.32
CA TYR A 67 10.30 -8.56 13.09
C TYR A 67 11.76 -8.09 13.06
N ARG A 68 12.68 -8.96 13.52
CA ARG A 68 14.07 -8.56 13.71
C ARG A 68 14.77 -8.13 12.42
N VAL A 69 14.50 -8.82 11.30
CA VAL A 69 15.23 -8.63 10.04
C VAL A 69 14.54 -7.63 9.12
N VAL A 70 13.21 -7.64 9.06
CA VAL A 70 12.45 -6.88 8.07
C VAL A 70 11.77 -5.67 8.73
N HIS A 71 10.94 -5.92 9.74
CA HIS A 71 9.99 -4.92 10.21
C HIS A 71 10.55 -3.96 11.28
N LYS A 72 11.57 -4.38 12.03
CA LYS A 72 12.21 -3.55 13.07
C LYS A 72 12.77 -2.24 12.51
N LEU A 73 13.23 -2.24 11.25
CA LEU A 73 13.75 -1.04 10.59
C LEU A 73 12.68 0.06 10.50
N HIS A 74 11.43 -0.31 10.20
CA HIS A 74 10.30 0.60 10.14
C HIS A 74 10.03 1.28 11.51
N HIS A 75 10.18 0.54 12.60
CA HIS A 75 10.04 1.04 13.97
C HIS A 75 11.29 1.76 14.53
N THR A 76 12.23 2.17 13.68
CA THR A 76 13.46 2.86 14.13
C THR A 76 13.16 4.26 14.68
N PHE A 77 12.20 4.96 14.08
CA PHE A 77 11.81 6.30 14.49
C PHE A 77 10.67 6.25 15.49
N THR A 78 10.89 6.83 16.67
CA THR A 78 9.90 6.91 17.74
C THR A 78 9.07 8.20 17.70
N SER A 79 9.61 9.25 17.11
CA SER A 79 8.87 10.50 16.84
C SER A 79 8.02 10.31 15.60
N PRO A 80 6.75 10.73 15.59
CA PRO A 80 5.91 10.63 14.41
C PRO A 80 6.36 11.64 13.34
N VAL A 81 6.78 11.13 12.18
CA VAL A 81 7.12 11.94 11.01
C VAL A 81 6.56 11.26 9.75
N PRO A 82 5.80 11.94 8.87
CA PRO A 82 5.18 11.30 7.70
C PRO A 82 6.18 10.54 6.81
N LEU A 83 7.38 11.09 6.64
CA LEU A 83 8.44 10.48 5.83
C LEU A 83 8.97 9.15 6.40
N GLN A 84 8.74 8.85 7.68
CA GLN A 84 9.16 7.59 8.28
C GLN A 84 8.43 6.39 7.65
N ALA A 85 7.23 6.60 7.10
CA ALA A 85 6.49 5.56 6.37
C ALA A 85 7.32 4.95 5.22
N LEU A 86 8.22 5.75 4.64
CA LEU A 86 9.11 5.35 3.54
C LEU A 86 10.45 4.76 4.01
N TYR A 87 10.75 4.82 5.32
CA TYR A 87 11.97 4.25 5.88
C TYR A 87 11.72 2.84 6.38
N ASN A 88 11.75 1.88 5.46
CA ASN A 88 11.48 0.49 5.76
C ASN A 88 12.40 -0.44 4.95
N HIS A 89 12.37 -1.72 5.29
CA HIS A 89 13.14 -2.74 4.57
C HIS A 89 12.47 -3.05 3.22
N PRO A 90 13.20 -3.34 2.12
CA PRO A 90 12.58 -3.59 0.82
C PRO A 90 11.50 -4.70 0.81
N LEU A 91 11.68 -5.75 1.61
CA LEU A 91 10.64 -6.78 1.80
C LEU A 91 9.43 -6.26 2.57
N ASP A 92 9.63 -5.36 3.52
CA ASP A 92 8.55 -4.68 4.25
C ASP A 92 7.74 -3.82 3.29
N GLN A 93 8.43 -3.08 2.42
CA GLN A 93 7.81 -2.30 1.35
C GLN A 93 6.97 -3.16 0.43
N VAL A 94 7.49 -4.30 -0.05
CA VAL A 94 6.76 -5.19 -0.95
C VAL A 94 5.55 -5.80 -0.24
N ILE A 95 5.78 -6.48 0.88
CA ILE A 95 4.79 -7.36 1.50
C ILE A 95 3.76 -6.57 2.30
N ILE A 96 4.19 -5.64 3.16
CA ILE A 96 3.28 -4.97 4.11
C ILE A 96 2.70 -3.69 3.51
N ASN A 97 3.49 -2.94 2.73
CA ASN A 97 3.03 -1.65 2.20
C ASN A 97 2.38 -1.78 0.81
N VAL A 98 3.07 -2.36 -0.17
CA VAL A 98 2.62 -2.35 -1.58
C VAL A 98 1.58 -3.43 -1.87
N THR A 99 1.76 -4.67 -1.40
CA THR A 99 0.83 -5.77 -1.69
C THR A 99 -0.62 -5.47 -1.25
N PRO A 100 -0.91 -4.99 -0.02
CA PRO A 100 -2.28 -4.69 0.39
C PRO A 100 -2.94 -3.59 -0.46
N ILE A 101 -2.18 -2.55 -0.80
CA ILE A 101 -2.66 -1.44 -1.65
C ILE A 101 -3.05 -1.94 -3.04
N LEU A 102 -2.28 -2.86 -3.63
CA LEU A 102 -2.53 -3.38 -4.96
C LEU A 102 -3.59 -4.49 -5.01
N ALA A 103 -3.81 -5.22 -3.90
CA ALA A 103 -4.69 -6.39 -3.88
C ALA A 103 -6.12 -6.07 -4.33
N GLY A 104 -6.71 -4.98 -3.84
CA GLY A 104 -8.05 -4.55 -4.23
C GLY A 104 -8.19 -4.31 -5.74
N PRO A 105 -7.39 -3.40 -6.34
CA PRO A 105 -7.41 -3.14 -7.78
C PRO A 105 -7.19 -4.38 -8.65
N ILE A 106 -6.32 -5.30 -8.24
CA ILE A 106 -6.08 -6.56 -8.96
C ILE A 106 -7.28 -7.49 -8.86
N ILE A 107 -7.86 -7.67 -7.67
CA ILE A 107 -9.00 -8.58 -7.47
C ILE A 107 -10.22 -8.07 -8.26
N MET A 108 -10.44 -6.75 -8.24
CA MET A 108 -11.62 -6.14 -8.87
C MET A 108 -11.43 -5.86 -10.36
N GLN A 109 -10.19 -5.90 -10.87
CA GLN A 109 -9.84 -5.55 -12.26
C GLN A 109 -10.40 -4.19 -12.69
N SER A 110 -10.38 -3.21 -11.79
CA SER A 110 -11.05 -1.93 -12.03
C SER A 110 -10.21 -1.01 -12.91
N HIS A 111 -10.90 -0.15 -13.65
CA HIS A 111 -10.28 0.87 -14.49
C HIS A 111 -9.23 1.72 -13.75
N ILE A 112 -8.15 2.09 -14.45
CA ILE A 112 -6.98 2.81 -13.94
C ILE A 112 -7.32 4.13 -13.26
N LEU A 113 -8.42 4.78 -13.67
CA LEU A 113 -8.96 5.96 -12.98
C LEU A 113 -9.29 5.66 -11.51
N THR A 114 -10.04 4.59 -11.23
CA THR A 114 -10.39 4.19 -9.87
C THR A 114 -9.12 3.82 -9.09
N PHE A 115 -8.16 3.15 -9.74
CA PHE A 115 -6.87 2.85 -9.14
C PHE A 115 -6.06 4.10 -8.79
N ALA A 116 -6.03 5.12 -9.65
CA ALA A 116 -5.32 6.37 -9.39
C ALA A 116 -5.93 7.17 -8.22
N LEU A 117 -7.27 7.19 -8.12
CA LEU A 117 -7.98 7.76 -6.97
C LEU A 117 -7.63 7.02 -5.68
N TRP A 118 -7.63 5.68 -5.75
CA TRP A 118 -7.25 4.82 -4.64
C TRP A 118 -5.81 5.07 -4.17
N LEU A 119 -4.83 5.06 -5.08
CA LEU A 119 -3.45 5.34 -4.75
C LEU A 119 -3.31 6.69 -4.04
N THR A 120 -3.95 7.74 -4.57
CA THR A 120 -3.92 9.08 -3.95
C THR A 120 -4.46 9.03 -2.52
N PHE A 121 -5.60 8.37 -2.32
CA PHE A 121 -6.20 8.20 -1.00
C PHE A 121 -5.28 7.43 -0.05
N SER A 122 -4.76 6.26 -0.44
CA SER A 122 -3.88 5.43 0.39
C SER A 122 -2.58 6.14 0.76
N PHE A 123 -1.99 6.91 -0.17
CA PHE A 123 -0.79 7.71 0.12
C PHE A 123 -1.08 8.79 1.17
N VAL A 124 -2.19 9.54 1.01
CA VAL A 124 -2.57 10.55 2.00
C VAL A 124 -2.86 9.90 3.36
N ASN A 125 -3.60 8.79 3.39
CA ASN A 125 -3.91 8.05 4.61
C ASN A 125 -2.63 7.56 5.33
N THR A 126 -1.67 7.05 4.58
CA THR A 126 -0.37 6.61 5.11
C THR A 126 0.41 7.79 5.70
N LEU A 127 0.47 8.93 5.00
CA LEU A 127 1.17 10.11 5.50
C LEU A 127 0.52 10.67 6.76
N VAL A 128 -0.82 10.69 6.80
CA VAL A 128 -1.60 11.16 7.96
C VAL A 128 -1.39 10.24 9.16
N SER A 129 -1.49 8.93 9.00
CA SER A 129 -1.31 7.96 10.10
C SER A 129 0.10 8.00 10.72
N HIS A 130 1.11 8.41 9.95
CA HIS A 130 2.49 8.58 10.44
C HIS A 130 2.83 10.02 10.87
N SER A 131 1.91 10.96 10.68
CA SER A 131 2.15 12.38 11.00
C SER A 131 2.09 12.72 12.49
N GLY A 132 1.47 11.85 13.29
CA GLY A 132 1.21 12.12 14.71
C GLY A 132 0.04 13.07 14.95
N TYR A 133 -0.60 13.58 13.90
CA TYR A 133 -1.85 14.33 14.03
C TYR A 133 -3.01 13.37 14.25
N ASN A 134 -3.82 13.66 15.28
CA ASN A 134 -5.10 13.02 15.48
C ASN A 134 -6.20 14.00 15.09
N PHE A 135 -6.98 13.65 14.07
CA PHE A 135 -8.07 14.49 13.56
C PHE A 135 -9.45 14.07 14.09
N VAL A 136 -9.52 13.02 14.92
CA VAL A 136 -10.77 12.40 15.41
C VAL A 136 -10.89 12.47 16.94
N THR A 137 -10.02 13.24 17.61
CA THR A 137 -10.08 13.55 19.05
C THR A 137 -9.77 15.01 19.27
#